data_AF-A0A524GTL2-F1
#
_entry.id   AF-A0A524GTL2-F1
#
_cell.length_a   1.000
_cell.length_b   1.000
_cell.length_c   1.000
_cell.angle_alpha   90.00
_cell.angle_beta   90.00
_cell.angle_gamma   90.00
#
_symmetry.space_group_name_H-M   'P 1'
#
loop_
_entity.id
_entity.type
_entity.pdbx_description
1 polymer ?
#
loop_
_entity_poly.entity_id
_entity_poly.type
_entity_poly.pdbx_seq_one_letter_code
_entity_poly.pdbx_strand_id
1 'polypeptide(L)'
;WSRVNGTFGEDAEWVAKMIREIVLGFQGEKLSPASVALTMKHFPGGGSGEKGQDSHFEWGKKEIYPGGMFRNNLIPFQSAVDAGTSAIMPYYSLPSGTEYEEVGYAFNKGILSDLLRTQMGFRGIINSDTGPIDRMPWGVESLSVTERYKKALEAGVNIFSGISDPSGILEAVNNKMVDISLIDNSVLLLLKEKFDLGLFENPYVDADAAEKVVNNEKFKERAALALRKSIVLLRNENNALPVKPGTKVYFESLQRNARPDQPAQANIYTANDNKYPVEFVKTPAEAGLVILWVTPTGNALFGSTRTPISLSLSKNSVNVEYVNKLSAGKATILVINYTNPWVIDEVYNDKTRANIKGVLATFGTTADALLDVITGKFDPSGKMPFATPVSDSAVDNQKEDVPGYLEGEGYALFNYNEGISYTKQ
;
A
#
# COMPACT_ATOMS: atom_id res chain seq x y z
N TRP A 1 -7.00 -7.88 1.80
CA TRP A 1 -5.82 -8.17 0.96
C TRP A 1 -4.54 -7.79 1.69
N SER A 2 -3.45 -8.53 1.57
CA SER A 2 -2.23 -8.32 2.39
C SER A 2 -1.35 -7.13 1.97
N ARG A 3 -1.64 -6.52 0.81
CA ARG A 3 -0.82 -5.47 0.19
C ARG A 3 -1.45 -4.07 0.21
N VAL A 4 -2.47 -3.84 1.04
CA VAL A 4 -3.16 -2.54 1.15
C VAL A 4 -2.20 -1.40 1.51
N ASN A 5 -1.21 -1.65 2.37
CA ASN A 5 -0.19 -0.66 2.72
C ASN A 5 0.77 -0.29 1.55
N GLY A 6 0.68 -0.99 0.42
CA GLY A 6 1.37 -0.64 -0.83
C GLY A 6 0.53 0.21 -1.78
N THR A 7 -0.67 0.64 -1.37
CA THR A 7 -1.60 1.48 -2.15
C THR A 7 -1.78 2.86 -1.51
N PHE A 8 -2.57 3.72 -2.17
CA PHE A 8 -2.85 5.09 -1.73
C PHE A 8 -4.29 5.30 -1.23
N GLY A 9 -5.04 4.22 -1.00
CA GLY A 9 -6.44 4.26 -0.57
C GLY A 9 -7.41 3.58 -1.52
N GLU A 10 -8.69 3.81 -1.30
CA GLU A 10 -9.79 3.15 -2.02
C GLU A 10 -10.48 4.04 -3.09
N ASP A 11 -10.19 5.35 -3.11
CA ASP A 11 -10.77 6.28 -4.10
C ASP A 11 -9.86 6.41 -5.33
N ALA A 12 -10.32 5.87 -6.46
CA ALA A 12 -9.51 5.77 -7.68
C ALA A 12 -9.06 7.14 -8.24
N GLU A 13 -9.89 8.19 -8.09
CA GLU A 13 -9.59 9.55 -8.55
C GLU A 13 -8.51 10.22 -7.69
N TRP A 14 -8.58 10.05 -6.37
CA TRP A 14 -7.54 10.49 -5.46
C TRP A 14 -6.21 9.78 -5.71
N VAL A 15 -6.26 8.45 -5.90
CA VAL A 15 -5.08 7.67 -6.27
C VAL A 15 -4.50 8.16 -7.60
N ALA A 16 -5.33 8.43 -8.62
CA ALA A 16 -4.88 8.98 -9.89
C ALA A 16 -4.13 10.31 -9.75
N LYS A 17 -4.60 11.22 -8.90
CA LYS A 17 -3.91 12.48 -8.61
C LYS A 17 -2.53 12.23 -7.99
N MET A 18 -2.43 11.33 -7.01
CA MET A 18 -1.13 11.00 -6.42
C MET A 18 -0.17 10.36 -7.42
N ILE A 19 -0.67 9.41 -8.21
CA ILE A 19 0.12 8.69 -9.20
C ILE A 19 0.71 9.65 -10.24
N ARG A 20 -0.06 10.64 -10.70
CA ARG A 20 0.45 11.69 -11.60
C ARG A 20 1.67 12.40 -11.00
N GLU A 21 1.56 12.87 -9.76
CA GLU A 21 2.63 13.61 -9.09
C GLU A 21 3.85 12.73 -8.80
N ILE A 22 3.66 11.44 -8.52
CA ILE A 22 4.77 10.48 -8.38
C ILE A 22 5.51 10.31 -9.70
N VAL A 23 4.78 10.11 -10.80
CA VAL A 23 5.40 9.96 -12.13
C VAL A 23 6.17 11.22 -12.51
N LEU A 24 5.55 12.39 -12.40
CA LEU A 24 6.21 13.66 -12.73
C LEU A 24 7.39 13.97 -11.79
N GLY A 25 7.30 13.61 -10.51
CA GLY A 25 8.36 13.84 -9.53
C GLY A 25 9.63 13.03 -9.79
N PHE A 26 9.50 11.78 -10.23
CA PHE A 26 10.66 10.92 -10.55
C PHE A 26 11.12 11.05 -12.00
N GLN A 27 10.20 11.16 -12.96
CA GLN A 27 10.53 11.14 -14.38
C GLN A 27 10.65 12.53 -15.01
N GLY A 28 9.97 13.54 -14.46
CA GLY A 28 9.64 14.77 -15.19
C GLY A 28 8.55 14.54 -16.25
N GLU A 29 8.23 15.59 -17.02
CA GLU A 29 7.29 15.48 -18.15
C GLU A 29 7.82 14.60 -19.29
N LYS A 30 9.16 14.44 -19.37
CA LYS A 30 9.88 13.57 -20.29
C LYS A 30 11.11 13.03 -19.59
N LEU A 31 11.48 11.79 -19.92
CA LEU A 31 12.73 11.21 -19.45
C LEU A 31 13.94 12.03 -19.91
N SER A 32 14.93 12.10 -19.04
CA SER A 32 16.19 12.81 -19.20
C SER A 32 17.29 12.11 -18.38
N PRO A 33 18.56 12.49 -18.53
CA PRO A 33 19.64 11.98 -17.67
C PRO A 33 19.49 12.27 -16.17
N ALA A 34 18.58 13.18 -15.78
CA ALA A 34 18.27 13.46 -14.37
C ALA A 34 17.06 12.67 -13.84
N SER A 35 16.39 11.90 -14.70
CA SER A 35 15.16 11.18 -14.39
C SER A 35 15.44 9.81 -13.79
N VAL A 36 14.49 9.29 -13.02
CA VAL A 36 14.38 7.88 -12.66
C VAL A 36 13.15 7.31 -13.36
N ALA A 37 13.34 6.43 -14.34
CA ALA A 37 12.24 5.76 -15.03
C ALA A 37 11.46 4.85 -14.06
N LEU A 38 10.14 4.99 -14.04
CA LEU A 38 9.25 4.24 -13.15
C LEU A 38 8.58 3.07 -13.88
N THR A 39 8.33 2.01 -13.12
CA THR A 39 7.40 0.94 -13.49
C THR A 39 6.14 1.03 -12.62
N MET A 40 5.02 1.43 -13.23
CA MET A 40 3.73 1.47 -12.54
C MET A 40 3.15 0.06 -12.38
N LYS A 41 2.63 -0.28 -11.20
CA LYS A 41 2.20 -1.65 -10.90
C LYS A 41 1.03 -1.74 -9.90
N HIS A 42 0.22 -2.80 -9.92
CA HIS A 42 0.22 -3.90 -10.88
C HIS A 42 -1.04 -3.79 -11.74
N PHE A 43 -0.91 -3.71 -13.06
CA PHE A 43 -2.01 -3.46 -13.99
C PHE A 43 -2.88 -4.72 -14.18
N PRO A 44 -4.22 -4.60 -14.21
CA PRO A 44 -5.04 -3.39 -14.14
C PRO A 44 -5.45 -2.97 -12.72
N GLY A 45 -5.01 -3.69 -11.70
CA GLY A 45 -5.37 -3.53 -10.29
C GLY A 45 -4.98 -4.80 -9.54
N GLY A 46 -5.03 -4.76 -8.21
CA GLY A 46 -4.84 -5.94 -7.36
C GLY A 46 -5.87 -6.07 -6.22
N GLY A 47 -6.71 -5.04 -6.06
CA GLY A 47 -7.59 -4.90 -4.90
C GLY A 47 -8.79 -5.85 -4.91
N SER A 48 -9.19 -6.32 -6.09
CA SER A 48 -10.37 -7.16 -6.35
C SER A 48 -10.08 -8.67 -6.28
N GLY A 49 -8.96 -9.06 -5.67
CA GLY A 49 -8.63 -10.48 -5.47
C GLY A 49 -9.71 -11.20 -4.67
N GLU A 50 -10.16 -12.35 -5.15
CA GLU A 50 -11.22 -13.16 -4.52
C GLU A 50 -10.89 -13.41 -3.03
N LYS A 51 -11.82 -13.02 -2.13
CA LYS A 51 -11.64 -13.10 -0.67
C LYS A 51 -10.39 -12.39 -0.14
N GLY A 52 -9.87 -11.41 -0.89
CA GLY A 52 -8.64 -10.68 -0.60
C GLY A 52 -7.36 -11.51 -0.60
N GLN A 53 -7.38 -12.73 -1.15
CA GLN A 53 -6.20 -13.61 -1.23
C GLN A 53 -5.21 -13.08 -2.27
N ASP A 54 -3.92 -13.39 -2.06
CA ASP A 54 -2.86 -12.88 -2.93
C ASP A 54 -2.49 -13.88 -4.05
N SER A 55 -2.22 -13.34 -5.24
CA SER A 55 -2.04 -14.10 -6.47
C SER A 55 -0.66 -14.74 -6.63
N HIS A 56 0.22 -14.63 -5.64
CA HIS A 56 1.37 -15.54 -5.53
C HIS A 56 0.95 -16.99 -5.28
N PHE A 57 -0.30 -17.22 -4.85
CA PHE A 57 -0.81 -18.54 -4.52
C PHE A 57 -1.98 -18.93 -5.41
N GLU A 58 -2.11 -20.24 -5.68
CA GLU A 58 -3.17 -20.78 -6.54
C GLU A 58 -4.58 -20.37 -6.05
N TRP A 59 -4.81 -20.32 -4.73
CA TRP A 59 -6.10 -19.95 -4.15
C TRP A 59 -6.39 -18.44 -4.16
N GLY A 60 -5.43 -17.61 -4.57
CA GLY A 60 -5.59 -16.15 -4.73
C GLY A 60 -5.42 -15.70 -6.19
N LYS A 61 -5.42 -16.62 -7.15
CA LYS A 61 -5.14 -16.30 -8.56
C LYS A 61 -6.24 -15.50 -9.26
N LYS A 62 -7.45 -15.48 -8.72
CA LYS A 62 -8.62 -14.84 -9.34
C LYS A 62 -8.81 -13.42 -8.84
N GLU A 63 -9.01 -12.50 -9.76
CA GLU A 63 -9.73 -11.27 -9.50
C GLU A 63 -11.16 -11.37 -9.98
N ILE A 64 -12.09 -10.86 -9.18
CA ILE A 64 -13.52 -10.90 -9.45
C ILE A 64 -14.13 -9.52 -9.27
N TYR A 65 -15.19 -9.23 -10.01
CA TYR A 65 -15.79 -7.89 -10.06
C TYR A 65 -17.30 -7.92 -9.80
N PRO A 66 -17.76 -8.40 -8.63
CA PRO A 66 -19.19 -8.51 -8.31
C PRO A 66 -19.92 -7.15 -8.22
N GLY A 67 -19.19 -6.05 -8.06
CA GLY A 67 -19.67 -4.67 -8.12
C GLY A 67 -19.63 -4.05 -9.52
N GLY A 68 -19.03 -4.72 -10.51
CA GLY A 68 -18.87 -4.19 -11.87
C GLY A 68 -17.87 -3.05 -11.97
N MET A 69 -16.93 -2.94 -11.02
CA MET A 69 -15.99 -1.81 -10.90
C MET A 69 -14.61 -2.08 -11.53
N PHE A 70 -14.53 -3.00 -12.50
CA PHE A 70 -13.29 -3.23 -13.27
C PHE A 70 -12.70 -1.91 -13.81
N ARG A 71 -13.54 -1.05 -14.39
CA ARG A 71 -13.10 0.22 -14.97
C ARG A 71 -12.55 1.22 -13.93
N ASN A 72 -13.02 1.18 -12.69
CA ASN A 72 -12.50 2.04 -11.62
C ASN A 72 -11.02 1.76 -11.35
N ASN A 73 -10.60 0.49 -11.46
CA ASN A 73 -9.21 0.08 -11.24
C ASN A 73 -8.27 0.66 -12.31
N LEU A 74 -8.78 1.02 -13.50
CA LEU A 74 -7.98 1.59 -14.59
C LEU A 74 -7.65 3.07 -14.41
N ILE A 75 -8.43 3.81 -13.61
CA ILE A 75 -8.31 5.28 -13.48
C ILE A 75 -6.89 5.71 -13.04
N PRO A 76 -6.26 5.11 -12.02
CA PRO A 76 -4.88 5.42 -11.66
C PRO A 76 -3.87 5.14 -12.78
N PHE A 77 -4.08 4.06 -13.53
CA PHE A 77 -3.18 3.69 -14.63
C PHE A 77 -3.32 4.63 -15.82
N GLN A 78 -4.53 5.09 -16.15
CA GLN A 78 -4.69 6.11 -17.18
C GLN A 78 -3.94 7.39 -16.79
N SER A 79 -4.04 7.81 -15.53
CA SER A 79 -3.27 8.96 -15.03
C SER A 79 -1.76 8.76 -15.13
N ALA A 80 -1.26 7.54 -14.87
CA ALA A 80 0.15 7.20 -15.07
C ALA A 80 0.57 7.28 -16.55
N VAL A 81 -0.27 6.77 -17.46
CA VAL A 81 -0.05 6.83 -18.91
C VAL A 81 -0.01 8.29 -19.38
N ASP A 82 -0.97 9.11 -18.95
CA ASP A 82 -1.07 10.53 -19.29
C ASP A 82 0.09 11.36 -18.71
N ALA A 83 0.65 10.93 -17.57
CA ALA A 83 1.85 11.51 -16.98
C ALA A 83 3.16 11.01 -17.63
N GLY A 84 3.07 10.05 -18.56
CA GLY A 84 4.22 9.54 -19.31
C GLY A 84 5.03 8.47 -18.58
N THR A 85 4.42 7.64 -17.72
CA THR A 85 5.12 6.52 -17.03
C THR A 85 5.90 5.68 -18.04
N SER A 86 7.17 5.35 -17.71
CA SER A 86 8.05 4.66 -18.66
C SER A 86 7.66 3.19 -18.87
N ALA A 87 7.30 2.52 -17.79
CA ALA A 87 6.93 1.11 -17.80
C ALA A 87 5.65 0.84 -17.00
N ILE A 88 4.97 -0.25 -17.35
CA ILE A 88 3.83 -0.82 -16.63
C ILE A 88 4.09 -2.31 -16.41
N MET A 89 3.72 -2.81 -15.24
CA MET A 89 3.84 -4.20 -14.86
C MET A 89 2.45 -4.79 -14.62
N PRO A 90 2.05 -5.88 -15.32
CA PRO A 90 0.78 -6.53 -15.07
C PRO A 90 0.80 -7.28 -13.75
N TYR A 91 -0.39 -7.52 -13.19
CA TYR A 91 -0.53 -8.32 -11.99
C TYR A 91 -0.47 -9.82 -12.30
N TYR A 92 -0.19 -10.64 -11.29
CA TYR A 92 -0.08 -12.09 -11.45
C TYR A 92 -1.44 -12.75 -11.74
N SER A 93 -2.52 -12.16 -11.20
CA SER A 93 -3.88 -12.70 -11.26
C SER A 93 -4.45 -12.81 -12.67
N LEU A 94 -5.62 -13.44 -12.74
CA LEU A 94 -6.46 -13.53 -13.94
C LEU A 94 -7.84 -12.86 -13.70
N PRO A 95 -8.47 -12.31 -14.74
CA PRO A 95 -9.77 -11.63 -14.64
C PRO A 95 -10.94 -12.63 -14.75
N SER A 96 -11.37 -13.21 -13.63
CA SER A 96 -12.38 -14.28 -13.65
C SER A 96 -13.80 -13.76 -13.83
N GLY A 97 -14.59 -14.43 -14.67
CA GLY A 97 -15.98 -14.06 -14.95
C GLY A 97 -16.13 -12.74 -15.72
N THR A 98 -15.07 -12.28 -16.38
CA THR A 98 -15.09 -11.07 -17.23
C THR A 98 -15.18 -11.43 -18.72
N GLU A 99 -15.18 -10.42 -19.60
CA GLU A 99 -15.10 -10.62 -21.06
C GLU A 99 -13.70 -11.04 -21.54
N TYR A 100 -12.68 -10.91 -20.70
CA TYR A 100 -11.29 -11.22 -21.04
C TYR A 100 -10.99 -12.70 -20.81
N GLU A 101 -9.98 -13.21 -21.53
CA GLU A 101 -9.49 -14.58 -21.35
C GLU A 101 -9.06 -14.82 -19.88
N GLU A 102 -9.50 -15.93 -19.28
CA GLU A 102 -9.17 -16.29 -17.88
C GLU A 102 -7.74 -16.85 -17.75
N VAL A 103 -6.75 -16.04 -18.15
CA VAL A 103 -5.32 -16.30 -18.00
C VAL A 103 -4.66 -15.14 -17.25
N GLY A 104 -3.53 -15.41 -16.61
CA GLY A 104 -2.75 -14.39 -15.91
C GLY A 104 -2.50 -13.15 -16.79
N TYR A 105 -2.53 -11.94 -16.23
CA TYR A 105 -2.51 -10.72 -17.07
C TYR A 105 -1.26 -10.58 -17.94
N ALA A 106 -0.13 -11.16 -17.55
CA ALA A 106 1.07 -11.23 -18.39
C ALA A 106 0.86 -12.00 -19.72
N PHE A 107 -0.16 -12.85 -19.80
CA PHE A 107 -0.53 -13.65 -20.96
C PHE A 107 -1.78 -13.13 -21.69
N ASN A 108 -2.41 -12.07 -21.18
CA ASN A 108 -3.73 -11.63 -21.62
C ASN A 108 -3.65 -10.53 -22.68
N LYS A 109 -3.80 -10.91 -23.95
CA LYS A 109 -3.73 -9.98 -25.09
C LYS A 109 -4.82 -8.91 -25.07
N GLY A 110 -6.04 -9.25 -24.68
CA GLY A 110 -7.15 -8.30 -24.57
C GLY A 110 -6.87 -7.19 -23.56
N ILE A 111 -6.20 -7.52 -22.46
CA ILE A 111 -5.82 -6.56 -21.42
C ILE A 111 -4.58 -5.74 -21.82
N LEU A 112 -3.51 -6.39 -22.29
CA LEU A 112 -2.24 -5.71 -22.53
C LEU A 112 -2.17 -5.00 -23.88
N SER A 113 -2.62 -5.63 -24.96
CA SER A 113 -2.56 -5.04 -26.30
C SER A 113 -3.79 -4.19 -26.59
N ASP A 114 -4.99 -4.73 -26.38
CA ASP A 114 -6.21 -4.05 -26.82
C ASP A 114 -6.60 -2.94 -25.83
N LEU A 115 -6.64 -3.24 -24.53
CA LEU A 115 -6.97 -2.23 -23.52
C LEU A 115 -5.80 -1.28 -23.24
N LEU A 116 -4.66 -1.77 -22.74
CA LEU A 116 -3.58 -0.89 -22.28
C LEU A 116 -2.88 -0.13 -23.42
N ARG A 117 -2.41 -0.85 -24.45
CA ARG A 117 -1.71 -0.17 -25.57
C ARG A 117 -2.67 0.59 -26.46
N THR A 118 -3.76 -0.04 -26.90
CA THR A 118 -4.62 0.57 -27.93
C THR A 118 -5.61 1.58 -27.33
N GLN A 119 -6.46 1.17 -26.39
CA GLN A 119 -7.50 2.04 -25.84
C GLN A 119 -6.94 3.12 -24.90
N MET A 120 -6.04 2.76 -23.99
CA MET A 120 -5.48 3.69 -22.99
C MET A 120 -4.28 4.49 -23.54
N GLY A 121 -3.73 4.09 -24.69
CA GLY A 121 -2.67 4.85 -25.36
C GLY A 121 -1.27 4.62 -24.79
N PHE A 122 -1.02 3.58 -24.00
CA PHE A 122 0.32 3.33 -23.45
C PHE A 122 1.34 3.01 -24.55
N ARG A 123 2.52 3.63 -24.48
CA ARG A 123 3.61 3.47 -25.46
C ARG A 123 4.93 2.98 -24.86
N GLY A 124 4.95 2.75 -23.55
CA GLY A 124 6.14 2.32 -22.84
C GLY A 124 6.34 0.80 -22.83
N ILE A 125 7.21 0.39 -21.91
CA ILE A 125 7.63 -0.99 -21.70
C ILE A 125 6.59 -1.73 -20.84
N ILE A 126 6.22 -2.95 -21.25
CA ILE A 126 5.45 -3.87 -20.40
C ILE A 126 6.43 -4.88 -19.78
N ASN A 127 6.59 -4.82 -18.46
CA ASN A 127 7.45 -5.72 -17.68
C ASN A 127 6.59 -6.80 -17.04
N SER A 128 6.87 -8.09 -17.25
CA SER A 128 6.03 -9.22 -16.81
C SER A 128 5.75 -9.31 -15.31
N ASP A 129 6.56 -8.70 -14.46
CA ASP A 129 6.76 -9.11 -13.05
C ASP A 129 7.52 -10.45 -12.92
N THR A 130 7.94 -10.81 -11.71
CA THR A 130 8.72 -12.00 -11.39
C THR A 130 7.82 -13.20 -11.17
N GLY A 131 8.00 -14.26 -11.96
CA GLY A 131 7.32 -15.53 -11.73
C GLY A 131 6.18 -15.94 -12.66
N PRO A 132 5.55 -15.09 -13.51
CA PRO A 132 4.45 -15.56 -14.36
C PRO A 132 4.81 -16.74 -15.27
N ILE A 133 6.06 -16.85 -15.73
CA ILE A 133 6.50 -17.92 -16.63
C ILE A 133 6.65 -19.27 -15.92
N ASP A 134 7.24 -19.28 -14.73
CA ASP A 134 7.73 -20.48 -14.03
C ASP A 134 6.92 -20.83 -12.77
N ARG A 135 6.46 -19.84 -12.01
CA ARG A 135 5.86 -20.04 -10.67
C ARG A 135 4.35 -19.84 -10.64
N MET A 136 3.86 -18.79 -11.31
CA MET A 136 2.44 -18.39 -11.33
C MET A 136 1.88 -18.37 -12.76
N PRO A 137 1.96 -19.47 -13.55
CA PRO A 137 1.47 -19.51 -14.93
C PRO A 137 -0.07 -19.70 -14.97
N TRP A 138 -0.81 -18.85 -14.27
CA TRP A 138 -2.24 -19.03 -14.05
C TRP A 138 -3.03 -19.07 -15.36
N GLY A 139 -3.85 -20.11 -15.52
CA GLY A 139 -4.67 -20.36 -16.71
C GLY A 139 -3.90 -20.93 -17.90
N VAL A 140 -2.57 -21.06 -17.81
CA VAL A 140 -1.69 -21.58 -18.86
C VAL A 140 -0.74 -22.66 -18.34
N GLU A 141 -1.12 -23.31 -17.23
CA GLU A 141 -0.32 -24.31 -16.55
C GLU A 141 0.04 -25.49 -17.47
N SER A 142 -0.82 -25.81 -18.44
CA SER A 142 -0.62 -26.89 -19.42
C SER A 142 0.35 -26.55 -20.55
N LEU A 143 0.64 -25.27 -20.79
CA LEU A 143 1.61 -24.86 -21.81
C LEU A 143 3.03 -25.18 -21.36
N SER A 144 3.87 -25.56 -22.32
CA SER A 144 5.32 -25.59 -22.11
C SER A 144 5.85 -24.18 -21.80
N VAL A 145 7.03 -24.11 -21.18
CA VAL A 145 7.70 -22.83 -20.87
C VAL A 145 7.86 -21.97 -22.13
N THR A 146 8.25 -22.57 -23.25
CA THR A 146 8.44 -21.90 -24.54
C THR A 146 7.13 -21.36 -25.11
N GLU A 147 6.02 -22.10 -24.98
CA GLU A 147 4.68 -21.62 -25.34
C GLU A 147 4.20 -20.48 -24.43
N ARG A 148 4.58 -20.46 -23.15
CA ARG A 148 4.27 -19.35 -22.24
C ARG A 148 5.02 -18.07 -22.65
N TYR A 149 6.29 -18.17 -23.02
CA TYR A 149 7.04 -17.04 -23.59
C TYR A 149 6.37 -16.51 -24.86
N LYS A 150 5.99 -17.41 -25.79
CA LYS A 150 5.24 -17.04 -26.99
C LYS A 150 3.98 -16.25 -26.64
N LYS A 151 3.13 -16.79 -25.77
CA LYS A 151 1.85 -16.16 -25.41
C LYS A 151 2.05 -14.79 -24.73
N ALA A 152 3.03 -14.65 -23.85
CA ALA A 152 3.33 -13.38 -23.19
C ALA A 152 3.86 -12.31 -24.17
N LEU A 153 4.75 -12.70 -25.10
CA LEU A 153 5.24 -11.82 -26.16
C LEU A 153 4.09 -11.35 -27.07
N GLU A 154 3.23 -12.27 -27.49
CA GLU A 154 2.05 -11.96 -28.32
C GLU A 154 0.99 -11.12 -27.58
N ALA A 155 0.93 -11.22 -26.24
CA ALA A 155 0.09 -10.36 -25.42
C ALA A 155 0.65 -8.93 -25.32
N GLY A 156 1.97 -8.76 -25.43
CA GLY A 156 2.64 -7.45 -25.49
C GLY A 156 3.73 -7.21 -24.45
N VAL A 157 4.12 -8.24 -23.69
CA VAL A 157 5.24 -8.18 -22.73
C VAL A 157 6.56 -7.92 -23.47
N ASN A 158 7.38 -7.00 -22.96
CA ASN A 158 8.67 -6.63 -23.52
C ASN A 158 9.86 -7.09 -22.67
N ILE A 159 9.68 -7.20 -21.35
CA ILE A 159 10.72 -7.60 -20.40
C ILE A 159 10.17 -8.73 -19.52
N PHE A 160 10.98 -9.78 -19.36
CA PHE A 160 10.72 -10.87 -18.42
C PHE A 160 11.58 -10.68 -17.17
N SER A 161 10.96 -10.38 -16.03
CA SER A 161 11.66 -10.15 -14.77
C SER A 161 11.93 -11.43 -13.98
N GLY A 162 13.03 -11.45 -13.23
CA GLY A 162 13.39 -12.54 -12.32
C GLY A 162 14.00 -13.78 -12.98
N ILE A 163 14.28 -13.72 -14.29
CA ILE A 163 14.89 -14.80 -15.06
C ILE A 163 16.08 -14.22 -15.83
N SER A 164 17.27 -14.81 -15.68
CA SER A 164 18.47 -14.41 -16.43
C SER A 164 18.82 -15.37 -17.57
N ASP A 165 18.18 -16.54 -17.63
CA ASP A 165 18.38 -17.51 -18.71
C ASP A 165 17.44 -17.20 -19.90
N PRO A 166 17.97 -16.79 -21.07
CA PRO A 166 17.15 -16.45 -22.23
C PRO A 166 16.74 -17.67 -23.07
N SER A 167 17.11 -18.90 -22.66
CA SER A 167 16.92 -20.13 -23.46
C SER A 167 15.51 -20.30 -24.01
N GLY A 168 14.48 -20.09 -23.20
CA GLY A 168 13.08 -20.23 -23.64
C GLY A 168 12.64 -19.17 -24.67
N ILE A 169 13.16 -17.95 -24.60
CA ILE A 169 12.89 -16.91 -25.62
C ILE A 169 13.64 -17.26 -26.92
N LEU A 170 14.91 -17.68 -26.81
CA LEU A 170 15.71 -18.09 -27.96
C LEU A 170 15.09 -19.28 -28.68
N GLU A 171 14.57 -20.26 -27.94
CA GLU A 171 13.86 -21.41 -28.52
C GLU A 171 12.62 -20.95 -29.28
N ALA A 172 11.78 -20.09 -28.68
CA ALA A 172 10.58 -19.56 -29.34
C ALA A 172 10.92 -18.84 -30.66
N VAL A 173 12.01 -18.06 -30.68
CA VAL A 173 12.46 -17.36 -31.90
C VAL A 173 13.05 -18.33 -32.93
N ASN A 174 13.95 -19.23 -32.53
CA ASN A 174 14.61 -20.17 -33.43
C ASN A 174 13.62 -21.14 -34.08
N ASN A 175 12.60 -21.55 -33.34
CA ASN A 175 11.51 -22.40 -33.84
C ASN A 175 10.45 -21.60 -34.62
N LYS A 176 10.64 -20.29 -34.83
CA LYS A 176 9.69 -19.39 -35.52
C LYS A 176 8.30 -19.39 -34.90
N MET A 177 8.23 -19.57 -33.59
CA MET A 177 6.97 -19.57 -32.83
C MET A 177 6.42 -18.16 -32.63
N VAL A 178 7.28 -17.14 -32.66
CA VAL A 178 6.91 -15.72 -32.50
C VAL A 178 7.35 -14.91 -33.72
N ASP A 179 6.59 -13.88 -34.06
CA ASP A 179 7.05 -12.88 -35.04
C ASP A 179 8.23 -12.10 -34.45
N ILE A 180 9.34 -12.07 -35.18
CA ILE A 180 10.57 -11.36 -34.77
C ILE A 180 10.33 -9.87 -34.57
N SER A 181 9.32 -9.30 -35.24
CA SER A 181 8.95 -7.89 -35.07
C SER A 181 8.57 -7.54 -33.62
N LEU A 182 8.05 -8.50 -32.84
CA LEU A 182 7.74 -8.32 -31.42
C LEU A 182 9.01 -8.17 -30.58
N ILE A 183 10.07 -8.88 -30.95
CA ILE A 183 11.38 -8.77 -30.32
C ILE A 183 12.02 -7.44 -30.70
N ASP A 184 12.03 -7.09 -31.98
CA ASP A 184 12.58 -5.83 -32.48
C ASP A 184 11.92 -4.63 -31.81
N ASN A 185 10.58 -4.64 -31.67
CA ASN A 185 9.85 -3.59 -30.97
C ASN A 185 10.20 -3.54 -29.48
N SER A 186 10.38 -4.69 -28.82
CA SER A 186 10.80 -4.74 -27.42
C SER A 186 12.19 -4.13 -27.27
N VAL A 187 13.16 -4.54 -28.10
CA VAL A 187 14.52 -3.98 -28.11
C VAL A 187 14.49 -2.47 -28.35
N LEU A 188 13.69 -1.99 -29.31
CA LEU A 188 13.52 -0.55 -29.58
C LEU A 188 13.07 0.22 -28.33
N LEU A 189 12.04 -0.25 -27.63
CA LEU A 189 11.54 0.41 -26.42
C LEU A 189 12.59 0.46 -25.31
N LEU A 190 13.29 -0.66 -25.07
CA LEU A 190 14.36 -0.74 -24.06
C LEU A 190 15.54 0.17 -24.40
N LEU A 191 15.97 0.19 -25.66
CA LEU A 191 17.07 1.05 -26.10
C LEU A 191 16.66 2.52 -26.02
N LYS A 192 15.45 2.86 -26.44
CA LYS A 192 14.94 4.23 -26.37
C LYS A 192 14.94 4.76 -24.94
N GLU A 193 14.43 3.99 -23.97
CA GLU A 193 14.46 4.38 -22.55
C GLU A 193 15.90 4.65 -22.09
N LYS A 194 16.85 3.77 -22.43
CA LYS A 194 18.27 3.93 -22.10
C LYS A 194 18.90 5.18 -22.74
N PHE A 195 18.54 5.50 -23.99
CA PHE A 195 18.98 6.73 -24.67
C PHE A 195 18.38 7.97 -24.04
N ASP A 196 17.08 7.98 -23.74
CA ASP A 196 16.42 9.13 -23.09
C ASP A 196 17.05 9.41 -21.70
N LEU A 197 17.45 8.36 -20.98
CA LEU A 197 18.16 8.44 -19.69
C LEU A 197 19.66 8.75 -19.82
N GLY A 198 20.21 8.86 -21.03
CA GLY A 198 21.63 9.16 -21.26
C GLY A 198 22.60 8.06 -20.84
N LEU A 199 22.13 6.80 -20.72
CA LEU A 199 22.95 5.68 -20.23
C LEU A 199 24.01 5.24 -21.23
N PHE A 200 23.90 5.64 -22.51
CA PHE A 200 24.94 5.40 -23.51
C PHE A 200 26.09 6.41 -23.38
N GLU A 201 25.79 7.64 -23.00
CA GLU A 201 26.79 8.70 -22.77
C GLU A 201 27.46 8.53 -21.41
N ASN A 202 26.70 8.20 -20.37
CA ASN A 202 27.22 7.92 -19.05
C ASN A 202 26.39 6.84 -18.33
N PRO A 203 26.85 5.58 -18.28
CA PRO A 203 26.14 4.51 -17.58
C PRO A 203 26.37 4.50 -16.05
N TYR A 204 27.18 5.42 -15.52
CA TYR A 204 27.63 5.40 -14.13
C TYR A 204 27.08 6.58 -13.30
N VAL A 205 27.04 6.37 -11.98
CA VAL A 205 26.68 7.38 -10.98
C VAL A 205 27.91 7.79 -10.16
N ASP A 206 27.84 8.98 -9.55
CA ASP A 206 28.85 9.46 -8.60
C ASP A 206 28.41 9.09 -7.16
N ALA A 207 29.12 8.12 -6.57
CA ALA A 207 28.83 7.63 -5.22
C ALA A 207 29.13 8.69 -4.14
N ASP A 208 30.21 9.46 -4.29
CA ASP A 208 30.61 10.50 -3.32
C ASP A 208 29.61 11.67 -3.33
N ALA A 209 29.05 11.99 -4.51
CA ALA A 209 27.96 12.95 -4.61
C ALA A 209 26.67 12.42 -3.97
N ALA A 210 26.35 11.14 -4.15
CA ALA A 210 25.17 10.53 -3.56
C ALA A 210 25.18 10.59 -2.02
N GLU A 211 26.33 10.32 -1.39
CA GLU A 211 26.47 10.41 0.08
C GLU A 211 26.18 11.82 0.63
N LYS A 212 26.49 12.87 -0.14
CA LYS A 212 26.19 14.26 0.24
C LYS A 212 24.71 14.61 0.09
N VAL A 213 23.97 13.88 -0.76
CA VAL A 213 22.55 14.13 -1.05
C VAL A 213 21.65 13.30 -0.16
N VAL A 214 21.97 12.03 0.08
CA VAL A 214 21.13 11.12 0.87
C VAL A 214 21.10 11.58 2.34
N ASN A 215 19.91 11.51 2.95
CA ASN A 215 19.71 11.81 4.38
C ASN A 215 20.15 13.23 4.81
N ASN A 216 20.10 14.21 3.90
CA ASN A 216 20.35 15.60 4.25
C ASN A 216 19.19 16.22 5.07
N GLU A 217 19.47 17.34 5.76
CA GLU A 217 18.50 17.99 6.65
C GLU A 217 17.23 18.47 5.93
N LYS A 218 17.36 19.04 4.72
CA LYS A 218 16.19 19.49 3.93
C LYS A 218 15.25 18.33 3.58
N PHE A 219 15.79 17.15 3.29
CA PHE A 219 14.99 15.95 3.03
C PHE A 219 14.37 15.40 4.31
N LYS A 220 15.10 15.41 5.43
CA LYS A 220 14.54 15.06 6.75
C LYS A 220 13.38 15.98 7.14
N GLU A 221 13.49 17.28 6.91
CA GLU A 221 12.43 18.26 7.18
C GLU A 221 11.17 17.97 6.34
N ARG A 222 11.34 17.69 5.04
CA ARG A 222 10.25 17.31 4.15
C ARG A 222 9.60 15.99 4.57
N ALA A 223 10.40 15.00 4.94
CA ALA A 223 9.91 13.72 5.45
C ALA A 223 9.13 13.92 6.76
N ALA A 224 9.67 14.67 7.72
CA ALA A 224 8.99 14.98 8.98
C ALA A 224 7.68 15.75 8.77
N LEU A 225 7.62 16.65 7.78
CA LEU A 225 6.37 17.31 7.39
C LEU A 225 5.36 16.32 6.80
N ALA A 226 5.77 15.43 5.90
CA ALA A 226 4.91 14.41 5.32
C ALA A 226 4.35 13.46 6.40
N LEU A 227 5.20 13.00 7.32
CA LEU A 227 4.82 12.14 8.45
C LEU A 227 3.81 12.79 9.40
N ARG A 228 3.89 14.11 9.60
CA ARG A 228 2.91 14.86 10.40
C ARG A 228 1.60 15.06 9.65
N LYS A 229 1.67 15.39 8.35
CA LYS A 229 0.49 15.55 7.48
C LYS A 229 -0.28 14.25 7.24
N SER A 230 0.35 13.08 7.40
CA SER A 230 -0.31 11.78 7.22
C SER A 230 -1.10 11.31 8.44
N ILE A 231 -0.94 11.94 9.61
CA ILE A 231 -1.66 11.55 10.83
C ILE A 231 -3.09 12.11 10.78
N VAL A 232 -4.06 11.25 11.07
CA VAL A 232 -5.49 11.58 11.03
C VAL A 232 -6.03 11.57 12.45
N LEU A 233 -6.64 12.68 12.87
CA LEU A 233 -7.40 12.73 14.12
C LEU A 233 -8.86 12.39 13.83
N LEU A 234 -9.38 11.33 14.43
CA LEU A 234 -10.71 10.77 14.13
C LEU A 234 -11.73 11.12 15.21
N ARG A 235 -11.32 11.10 16.47
CA ARG A 235 -12.17 11.47 17.62
C ARG A 235 -11.39 12.37 18.57
N ASN A 236 -12.07 13.35 19.16
CA ASN A 236 -11.49 14.27 20.13
C ASN A 236 -12.54 14.68 21.18
N GLU A 237 -12.84 13.76 22.09
CA GLU A 237 -13.90 13.94 23.09
C GLU A 237 -13.54 15.02 24.09
N ASN A 238 -14.46 15.97 24.31
CA ASN A 238 -14.28 17.10 25.22
C ASN A 238 -13.01 17.92 24.97
N ASN A 239 -12.51 17.97 23.73
CA ASN A 239 -11.25 18.63 23.36
C ASN A 239 -10.06 18.15 24.20
N ALA A 240 -9.94 16.83 24.40
CA ALA A 240 -8.84 16.23 25.15
C ALA A 240 -7.47 16.41 24.46
N LEU A 241 -7.47 16.61 23.14
CA LEU A 241 -6.31 16.96 22.34
C LEU A 241 -6.42 18.41 21.82
N PRO A 242 -5.31 19.18 21.78
CA PRO A 242 -3.96 18.78 22.20
C PRO A 242 -3.82 18.62 23.71
N VAL A 243 -2.90 17.74 24.14
CA VAL A 243 -2.70 17.41 25.56
C VAL A 243 -2.24 18.65 26.34
N LYS A 244 -2.86 18.88 27.51
CA LYS A 244 -2.53 20.01 28.38
C LYS A 244 -1.09 19.92 28.91
N PRO A 245 -0.36 21.05 28.99
CA PRO A 245 0.97 21.07 29.59
C PRO A 245 1.01 20.50 31.02
N GLY A 246 2.09 19.81 31.37
CA GLY A 246 2.29 19.19 32.69
C GLY A 246 1.49 17.89 32.91
N THR A 247 0.74 17.42 31.91
CA THR A 247 0.06 16.12 32.02
C THR A 247 1.08 14.99 32.12
N LYS A 248 0.90 14.09 33.09
CA LYS A 248 1.64 12.84 33.18
C LYS A 248 1.12 11.82 32.17
N VAL A 249 1.96 11.46 31.20
CA VAL A 249 1.61 10.63 30.06
C VAL A 249 2.35 9.30 30.14
N TYR A 250 1.61 8.20 30.11
CA TYR A 250 2.18 6.89 29.80
C TYR A 250 1.99 6.63 28.30
N PHE A 251 3.07 6.56 27.54
CA PHE A 251 3.03 6.31 26.10
C PHE A 251 3.70 4.98 25.78
N GLU A 252 2.91 4.02 25.33
CA GLU A 252 3.37 2.69 24.94
C GLU A 252 3.00 2.39 23.48
N SER A 253 3.99 1.87 22.73
CA SER A 253 3.79 1.32 21.39
C SER A 253 3.64 -0.20 21.47
N LEU A 254 2.46 -0.70 21.07
CA LEU A 254 2.08 -2.09 21.06
C LEU A 254 2.25 -2.67 19.66
N GLN A 255 3.34 -3.38 19.43
CA GLN A 255 3.68 -4.02 18.16
C GLN A 255 4.04 -5.48 18.39
N ARG A 256 3.90 -6.31 17.35
CA ARG A 256 4.34 -7.72 17.40
C ARG A 256 5.83 -7.79 17.76
N ASN A 257 6.20 -8.68 18.67
CA ASN A 257 7.60 -8.97 18.94
C ASN A 257 8.30 -9.43 17.66
N ALA A 258 9.32 -8.69 17.22
CA ALA A 258 10.15 -9.07 16.09
C ALA A 258 10.90 -10.39 16.32
N ARG A 259 11.09 -10.77 17.58
CA ARG A 259 11.74 -12.00 18.04
C ARG A 259 10.79 -12.77 18.96
N PRO A 260 9.96 -13.68 18.42
CA PRO A 260 8.96 -14.42 19.21
C PRO A 260 9.60 -15.28 20.31
N ASP A 261 10.87 -15.63 20.14
CA ASP A 261 11.71 -16.37 21.08
C ASP A 261 12.20 -15.55 22.28
N GLN A 262 12.01 -14.22 22.26
CA GLN A 262 12.36 -13.32 23.36
C GLN A 262 11.11 -12.79 24.08
N PRO A 263 11.18 -12.53 25.40
CA PRO A 263 10.10 -11.88 26.12
C PRO A 263 9.74 -10.54 25.47
N ALA A 264 8.45 -10.25 25.35
CA ALA A 264 8.00 -8.94 24.88
C ALA A 264 8.56 -7.85 25.80
N GLN A 265 9.37 -6.95 25.24
CA GLN A 265 9.74 -5.72 25.92
C GLN A 265 8.69 -4.67 25.57
N ALA A 266 8.12 -4.06 26.62
CA ALA A 266 7.21 -2.94 26.46
C ALA A 266 7.98 -1.76 25.82
N ASN A 267 7.50 -1.25 24.68
CA ASN A 267 8.10 -0.10 24.01
C ASN A 267 7.51 1.17 24.61
N ILE A 268 8.03 1.56 25.78
CA ILE A 268 7.54 2.70 26.55
C ILE A 268 8.41 3.93 26.27
N TYR A 269 7.77 5.02 25.84
CA TYR A 269 8.44 6.30 25.66
C TYR A 269 8.63 6.98 27.03
N THR A 270 9.88 7.31 27.38
CA THR A 270 10.25 7.84 28.71
C THR A 270 11.16 9.06 28.66
N ALA A 271 11.44 9.59 27.46
CA ALA A 271 12.33 10.73 27.29
C ALA A 271 11.67 12.03 27.75
N ASN A 272 12.23 12.65 28.80
CA ASN A 272 11.83 13.95 29.35
C ASN A 272 12.93 14.99 29.11
N ASP A 273 13.22 15.29 27.85
CA ASP A 273 14.27 16.19 27.36
C ASP A 273 13.78 17.63 27.12
N ASN A 274 12.63 18.00 27.69
CA ASN A 274 11.91 19.26 27.45
C ASN A 274 11.48 19.49 26.00
N LYS A 275 11.51 18.46 25.14
CA LYS A 275 10.97 18.58 23.78
C LYS A 275 9.46 18.79 23.79
N TYR A 276 8.73 18.11 24.67
CA TYR A 276 7.26 18.18 24.73
C TYR A 276 6.80 18.76 26.07
N PRO A 277 5.66 19.47 26.13
CA PRO A 277 5.17 20.10 27.36
C PRO A 277 4.48 19.10 28.30
N VAL A 278 4.80 17.81 28.23
CA VAL A 278 4.20 16.73 29.04
C VAL A 278 5.30 16.00 29.81
N GLU A 279 4.92 15.30 30.88
CA GLU A 279 5.83 14.46 31.66
C GLU A 279 5.59 12.99 31.31
N PHE A 280 6.55 12.33 30.68
CA PHE A 280 6.45 10.90 30.38
C PHE A 280 6.79 10.06 31.60
N VAL A 281 5.89 9.15 31.96
CA VAL A 281 6.02 8.25 33.13
C VAL A 281 6.18 6.79 32.70
N LYS A 282 6.77 5.98 33.58
CA LYS A 282 7.12 4.58 33.27
C LYS A 282 5.96 3.60 33.44
N THR A 283 4.94 3.95 34.22
CA THR A 283 3.83 3.06 34.52
C THR A 283 2.47 3.73 34.30
N PRO A 284 1.44 2.98 33.87
CA PRO A 284 0.09 3.52 33.75
C PRO A 284 -0.50 4.04 35.07
N ALA A 285 -0.02 3.55 36.22
CA ALA A 285 -0.50 3.97 37.53
C ALA A 285 -0.20 5.45 37.79
N GLU A 286 1.00 5.90 37.42
CA GLU A 286 1.50 7.28 37.57
C GLU A 286 0.85 8.26 36.58
N ALA A 287 0.26 7.76 35.49
CA ALA A 287 -0.25 8.59 34.41
C ALA A 287 -1.65 9.14 34.68
N GLY A 288 -1.83 10.40 34.28
CA GLY A 288 -3.16 11.03 34.12
C GLY A 288 -3.78 10.77 32.75
N LEU A 289 -2.95 10.48 31.75
CA LEU A 289 -3.36 10.13 30.39
C LEU A 289 -2.50 8.97 29.85
N VAL A 290 -3.13 8.02 29.18
CA VAL A 290 -2.47 6.90 28.52
C VAL A 290 -2.54 7.10 27.01
N ILE A 291 -1.43 6.92 26.30
CA ILE A 291 -1.38 6.83 24.84
C ILE A 291 -1.03 5.39 24.50
N LEU A 292 -1.94 4.70 23.82
CA LEU A 292 -1.73 3.34 23.32
C LEU A 292 -1.64 3.37 21.81
N TRP A 293 -0.43 3.16 21.30
CA TRP A 293 -0.20 3.09 19.86
C TRP A 293 -0.13 1.63 19.41
N VAL A 294 -1.26 1.13 18.91
CA VAL A 294 -1.43 -0.24 18.47
C VAL A 294 -1.00 -0.36 17.02
N THR A 295 -0.11 -1.31 16.74
CA THR A 295 0.33 -1.67 15.39
C THR A 295 -0.09 -3.12 15.11
N PRO A 296 -1.31 -3.33 14.61
CA PRO A 296 -1.77 -4.66 14.24
C PRO A 296 -0.89 -5.21 13.12
N THR A 297 -0.55 -6.49 13.24
CA THR A 297 0.33 -7.20 12.30
C THR A 297 -0.32 -8.52 11.95
N GLY A 298 -0.84 -8.60 10.72
CA GLY A 298 -1.35 -9.83 10.15
C GLY A 298 -0.27 -10.76 9.65
N ASN A 299 -0.68 -11.80 8.93
CA ASN A 299 0.24 -12.72 8.29
C ASN A 299 1.03 -11.98 7.19
N ALA A 300 2.35 -12.22 7.16
CA ALA A 300 3.18 -11.76 6.06
C ALA A 300 2.68 -12.41 4.75
N LEU A 301 2.86 -11.71 3.62
CA LEU A 301 2.40 -12.16 2.30
C LEU A 301 2.74 -13.63 2.02
N PHE A 302 4.02 -14.00 2.14
CA PHE A 302 4.50 -15.37 1.87
C PHE A 302 4.20 -16.38 3.00
N GLY A 303 3.55 -15.94 4.08
CA GLY A 303 3.04 -16.79 5.16
C GLY A 303 1.57 -17.14 5.00
N SER A 304 0.94 -16.87 3.86
CA SER A 304 -0.46 -17.23 3.61
C SER A 304 -0.66 -18.74 3.61
N THR A 305 -1.75 -19.20 4.25
CA THR A 305 -2.07 -20.61 4.46
C THR A 305 -3.42 -21.02 3.85
N ARG A 306 -3.92 -20.26 2.86
CA ARG A 306 -5.29 -20.38 2.29
C ARG A 306 -6.43 -20.05 3.26
N THR A 307 -6.12 -19.79 4.53
CA THR A 307 -7.11 -19.40 5.53
C THR A 307 -7.68 -18.01 5.24
N PRO A 308 -8.95 -17.74 5.62
CA PRO A 308 -9.54 -16.42 5.51
C PRO A 308 -8.68 -15.35 6.20
N ILE A 309 -8.53 -14.20 5.55
CA ILE A 309 -7.84 -13.05 6.12
C ILE A 309 -8.81 -12.35 7.06
N SER A 310 -8.39 -12.12 8.30
CA SER A 310 -9.20 -11.40 9.27
C SER A 310 -8.65 -10.00 9.51
N LEU A 311 -9.55 -9.05 9.76
CA LEU A 311 -9.21 -7.67 10.12
C LEU A 311 -9.39 -7.36 11.62
N SER A 312 -9.84 -8.33 12.43
CA SER A 312 -9.94 -8.16 13.89
C SER A 312 -8.56 -8.10 14.53
N LEU A 313 -8.41 -7.27 15.55
CA LEU A 313 -7.13 -7.00 16.20
C LEU A 313 -6.56 -8.24 16.91
N SER A 314 -7.40 -9.00 17.60
CA SER A 314 -6.99 -10.22 18.33
C SER A 314 -6.34 -11.28 17.44
N LYS A 315 -6.76 -11.35 16.17
CA LYS A 315 -6.22 -12.25 15.15
C LYS A 315 -5.00 -11.68 14.42
N ASN A 316 -4.64 -10.42 14.69
CA ASN A 316 -3.55 -9.69 14.04
C ASN A 316 -2.53 -9.18 15.07
N SER A 317 -2.12 -10.06 15.99
CA SER A 317 -1.03 -9.83 16.96
C SER A 317 -1.27 -8.70 17.98
N VAL A 318 -2.53 -8.35 18.27
CA VAL A 318 -2.87 -7.35 19.30
C VAL A 318 -3.37 -8.05 20.56
N ASN A 319 -2.79 -7.69 21.71
CA ASN A 319 -3.32 -8.09 23.01
C ASN A 319 -4.53 -7.20 23.39
N VAL A 320 -5.70 -7.58 22.88
CA VAL A 320 -6.98 -6.86 23.09
C VAL A 320 -7.33 -6.74 24.57
N GLU A 321 -7.10 -7.79 25.36
CA GLU A 321 -7.38 -7.79 26.79
C GLU A 321 -6.57 -6.70 27.52
N TYR A 322 -5.27 -6.59 27.20
CA TYR A 322 -4.41 -5.56 27.77
C TYR A 322 -4.85 -4.15 27.38
N VAL A 323 -5.14 -3.92 26.10
CA VAL A 323 -5.63 -2.62 25.61
C VAL A 323 -6.93 -2.24 26.32
N ASN A 324 -7.87 -3.19 26.44
CA ASN A 324 -9.14 -2.98 27.12
C ASN A 324 -8.97 -2.72 28.62
N LYS A 325 -8.10 -3.47 29.30
CA LYS A 325 -7.83 -3.29 30.73
C LYS A 325 -7.33 -1.87 31.03
N LEU A 326 -6.39 -1.37 30.23
CA LEU A 326 -5.88 0.00 30.40
C LEU A 326 -6.93 1.05 30.02
N SER A 327 -7.57 0.88 28.86
CA SER A 327 -8.55 1.84 28.34
C SER A 327 -9.81 1.92 29.18
N ALA A 328 -10.18 0.85 29.90
CA ALA A 328 -11.31 0.88 30.83
C ALA A 328 -11.01 1.61 32.15
N GLY A 329 -9.74 1.74 32.54
CA GLY A 329 -9.35 2.31 33.84
C GLY A 329 -8.79 3.73 33.80
N LYS A 330 -8.34 4.21 32.63
CA LYS A 330 -7.64 5.49 32.48
C LYS A 330 -8.11 6.25 31.25
N ALA A 331 -8.08 7.59 31.32
CA ALA A 331 -8.26 8.41 30.13
C ALA A 331 -7.20 8.05 29.08
N THR A 332 -7.65 7.69 27.88
CA THR A 332 -6.80 7.06 26.87
C THR A 332 -6.90 7.77 25.51
N ILE A 333 -5.77 7.99 24.85
CA ILE A 333 -5.68 8.29 23.43
C ILE A 333 -5.33 6.99 22.72
N LEU A 334 -6.26 6.47 21.93
CA LEU A 334 -6.07 5.26 21.15
C LEU A 334 -5.49 5.65 19.78
N VAL A 335 -4.34 5.09 19.43
CA VAL A 335 -3.70 5.33 18.13
C VAL A 335 -3.57 3.99 17.42
N ILE A 336 -4.10 3.89 16.20
CA ILE A 336 -4.03 2.65 15.41
C ILE A 336 -3.15 2.91 14.19
N ASN A 337 -2.17 2.04 13.95
CA ASN A 337 -1.38 2.04 12.72
C ASN A 337 -2.07 1.18 11.66
N TYR A 338 -2.74 1.85 10.72
CA TYR A 338 -3.55 1.23 9.67
C TYR A 338 -2.69 0.84 8.46
N THR A 339 -2.05 -0.33 8.54
CA THR A 339 -1.48 -1.05 7.37
C THR A 339 -2.55 -1.79 6.56
N ASN A 340 -3.72 -1.98 7.13
CA ASN A 340 -4.97 -2.45 6.53
C ASN A 340 -6.13 -1.69 7.18
N PRO A 341 -7.36 -1.70 6.61
CA PRO A 341 -8.54 -1.11 7.23
C PRO A 341 -9.03 -1.96 8.43
N TRP A 342 -8.23 -2.00 9.49
CA TRP A 342 -8.48 -2.83 10.68
C TRP A 342 -9.85 -2.56 11.30
N VAL A 343 -10.53 -3.64 11.69
CA VAL A 343 -11.73 -3.58 12.52
C VAL A 343 -11.26 -3.41 13.97
N ILE A 344 -11.71 -2.33 14.64
CA ILE A 344 -11.21 -1.97 15.98
C ILE A 344 -12.27 -2.05 17.08
N ASP A 345 -13.43 -2.64 16.80
CA ASP A 345 -14.55 -2.78 17.73
C ASP A 345 -14.16 -3.53 19.03
N GLU A 346 -13.22 -4.48 18.93
CA GLU A 346 -12.66 -5.21 20.07
C GLU A 346 -12.04 -4.29 21.14
N VAL A 347 -11.54 -3.11 20.77
CA VAL A 347 -10.89 -2.14 21.67
C VAL A 347 -11.62 -0.80 21.77
N TYR A 348 -12.50 -0.49 20.82
CA TYR A 348 -13.30 0.74 20.76
C TYR A 348 -14.81 0.44 20.87
N ASN A 349 -15.20 -0.17 21.98
CA ASN A 349 -16.57 -0.62 22.29
C ASN A 349 -17.16 0.11 23.52
N ASP A 350 -18.40 -0.21 23.86
CA ASP A 350 -19.15 0.43 24.95
C ASP A 350 -18.45 0.37 26.33
N LYS A 351 -17.56 -0.61 26.56
CA LYS A 351 -16.84 -0.75 27.83
C LYS A 351 -15.64 0.20 27.94
N THR A 352 -15.04 0.57 26.82
CA THR A 352 -13.80 1.38 26.78
C THR A 352 -14.02 2.79 26.25
N ARG A 353 -15.00 2.98 25.34
CA ARG A 353 -15.24 4.22 24.61
C ARG A 353 -15.43 5.44 25.53
N ALA A 354 -16.07 5.27 26.68
CA ALA A 354 -16.25 6.38 27.64
C ALA A 354 -14.91 6.97 28.15
N ASN A 355 -13.85 6.17 28.18
CA ASN A 355 -12.52 6.56 28.65
C ASN A 355 -11.53 6.85 27.52
N ILE A 356 -11.84 6.43 26.29
CA ILE A 356 -11.08 6.81 25.10
C ILE A 356 -11.44 8.25 24.75
N LYS A 357 -10.52 9.18 25.00
CA LYS A 357 -10.72 10.62 24.81
C LYS A 357 -10.29 11.10 23.43
N GLY A 358 -9.51 10.31 22.71
CA GLY A 358 -9.17 10.59 21.32
C GLY A 358 -8.81 9.32 20.57
N VAL A 359 -9.06 9.33 19.26
CA VAL A 359 -8.67 8.26 18.34
C VAL A 359 -7.87 8.87 17.20
N LEU A 360 -6.69 8.34 16.91
CA LEU A 360 -5.87 8.74 15.77
C LEU A 360 -5.55 7.53 14.87
N ALA A 361 -5.48 7.77 13.57
CA ALA A 361 -4.92 6.85 12.60
C ALA A 361 -3.52 7.29 12.16
N THR A 362 -2.64 6.30 12.04
CA THR A 362 -1.25 6.44 11.56
C THR A 362 -0.98 5.43 10.45
N PHE A 363 0.02 5.71 9.60
CA PHE A 363 0.33 4.93 8.39
C PHE A 363 1.84 4.74 8.23
N GLY A 364 2.50 4.14 9.24
CA GLY A 364 3.95 4.01 9.27
C GLY A 364 4.63 5.36 9.54
N THR A 365 4.48 5.89 10.75
CA THR A 365 5.05 7.18 11.16
C THR A 365 6.02 7.03 12.33
N THR A 366 6.53 8.15 12.85
CA THR A 366 7.44 8.19 14.00
C THR A 366 6.71 8.66 15.27
N ALA A 367 7.24 8.26 16.43
CA ALA A 367 6.77 8.77 17.72
C ALA A 367 6.83 10.30 17.79
N ASP A 368 7.87 10.90 17.22
CA ASP A 368 8.03 12.36 17.16
C ASP A 368 6.91 13.04 16.37
N ALA A 369 6.57 12.54 15.19
CA ALA A 369 5.47 13.10 14.39
C ALA A 369 4.13 12.95 15.11
N LEU A 370 3.90 11.81 15.75
CA LEU A 370 2.70 11.56 16.55
C LEU A 370 2.61 12.48 17.77
N LEU A 371 3.70 12.67 18.50
CA LEU A 371 3.77 13.56 19.66
C LEU A 371 3.66 15.04 19.26
N ASP A 372 4.20 15.44 18.11
CA ASP A 372 4.00 16.78 17.57
C ASP A 372 2.51 17.08 17.35
N VAL A 373 1.74 16.10 16.84
CA VAL A 373 0.29 16.23 16.70
C VAL A 373 -0.40 16.22 18.07
N ILE A 374 -0.18 15.19 18.89
CA ILE A 374 -0.86 15.00 20.18
C ILE A 374 -0.65 16.19 21.14
N THR A 375 0.52 16.83 21.09
CA THR A 375 0.84 17.99 21.95
C THR A 375 0.53 19.34 21.31
N GLY A 376 -0.02 19.36 20.10
CA GLY A 376 -0.45 20.58 19.41
C GLY A 376 0.68 21.40 18.79
N LYS A 377 1.90 20.85 18.68
CA LYS A 377 2.97 21.46 17.88
C LYS A 377 2.66 21.43 16.38
N PHE A 378 1.81 20.50 15.95
CA PHE A 378 1.31 20.40 14.60
C PHE A 378 -0.21 20.19 14.62
N ASP A 379 -0.94 20.96 13.81
CA ASP A 379 -2.39 20.81 13.64
C ASP A 379 -2.67 19.62 12.71
N PRO A 380 -3.40 18.57 13.14
CA PRO A 380 -3.68 17.42 12.29
C PRO A 380 -4.43 17.83 11.03
N SER A 381 -3.92 17.38 9.88
CA SER A 381 -4.49 17.68 8.56
C SER A 381 -4.77 16.43 7.72
N GLY A 382 -4.38 15.24 8.21
CA GLY A 382 -4.56 14.00 7.49
C GLY A 382 -6.04 13.66 7.34
N LYS A 383 -6.36 12.91 6.29
CA LYS A 383 -7.69 12.36 6.01
C LYS A 383 -7.58 10.86 5.79
N MET A 384 -8.60 10.12 6.22
CA MET A 384 -8.63 8.67 6.00
C MET A 384 -8.61 8.35 4.51
N PRO A 385 -7.65 7.53 4.03
CA PRO A 385 -7.57 7.14 2.63
C PRO A 385 -8.56 6.03 2.25
N PHE A 386 -9.28 5.49 3.24
CA PHE A 386 -10.34 4.49 3.08
C PHE A 386 -11.33 4.55 4.24
N ALA A 387 -12.54 4.08 4.01
CA ALA A 387 -13.50 3.77 5.04
C ALA A 387 -13.02 2.54 5.84
N THR A 388 -13.18 2.57 7.16
CA THR A 388 -12.84 1.42 8.01
C THR A 388 -14.10 0.64 8.36
N PRO A 389 -14.15 -0.68 8.17
CA PRO A 389 -15.31 -1.51 8.50
C PRO A 389 -15.67 -1.45 9.99
N VAL A 390 -16.97 -1.45 10.31
CA VAL A 390 -17.48 -1.47 11.69
C VAL A 390 -17.32 -2.84 12.37
N SER A 391 -17.24 -3.94 11.60
CA SER A 391 -17.18 -5.30 12.12
C SER A 391 -16.60 -6.28 11.09
N ASP A 392 -16.16 -7.46 11.53
CA ASP A 392 -15.80 -8.57 10.63
C ASP A 392 -16.96 -8.91 9.67
N SER A 393 -18.22 -8.85 10.13
CA SER A 393 -19.37 -9.13 9.28
C SER A 393 -19.56 -8.10 8.16
N ALA A 394 -19.18 -6.83 8.39
CA ALA A 394 -19.19 -5.83 7.33
C ALA A 394 -18.13 -6.14 6.26
N VAL A 395 -16.98 -6.67 6.68
CA VAL A 395 -15.90 -7.12 5.77
C VAL A 395 -16.35 -8.32 4.94
N ASP A 396 -16.94 -9.32 5.59
CA ASP A 396 -17.39 -10.56 4.92
C ASP A 396 -18.49 -10.32 3.88
N ASN A 397 -19.28 -9.24 4.04
CA ASN A 397 -20.35 -8.87 3.11
C ASN A 397 -19.91 -7.84 2.05
N GLN A 398 -18.73 -7.24 2.19
CA GLN A 398 -18.19 -6.28 1.23
C GLN A 398 -17.89 -6.97 -0.09
N LYS A 399 -18.21 -6.31 -1.20
CA LYS A 399 -17.82 -6.77 -2.54
C LYS A 399 -16.35 -6.43 -2.81
N GLU A 400 -15.59 -7.39 -3.33
CA GLU A 400 -14.13 -7.27 -3.46
C GLU A 400 -13.67 -6.07 -4.29
N ASP A 401 -14.45 -5.64 -5.28
CA ASP A 401 -14.13 -4.52 -6.17
C ASP A 401 -14.83 -3.21 -5.79
N VAL A 402 -15.61 -3.18 -4.70
CA VAL A 402 -16.36 -1.99 -4.26
C VAL A 402 -15.63 -1.32 -3.08
N PRO A 403 -15.23 -0.03 -3.22
CA PRO A 403 -14.69 0.75 -2.11
C PRO A 403 -15.64 0.82 -0.92
N GLY A 404 -15.10 0.85 0.31
CA GLY A 404 -15.89 0.86 1.52
C GLY A 404 -16.84 2.05 1.63
N TYR A 405 -16.47 3.21 1.08
CA TYR A 405 -17.35 4.38 1.02
C TYR A 405 -18.60 4.22 0.14
N LEU A 406 -18.69 3.16 -0.68
CA LEU A 406 -19.85 2.84 -1.53
C LEU A 406 -20.71 1.68 -1.00
N GLU A 407 -20.31 1.00 0.07
CA GLU A 407 -21.07 -0.11 0.68
C GLU A 407 -22.35 0.36 1.42
N GLY A 408 -22.52 1.68 1.61
CA GLY A 408 -23.74 2.29 2.14
C GLY A 408 -23.72 2.55 3.65
N GLU A 409 -24.87 2.96 4.19
CA GLU A 409 -25.01 3.29 5.61
C GLU A 409 -24.77 2.06 6.49
N GLY A 410 -23.88 2.20 7.48
CA GLY A 410 -23.57 1.14 8.44
C GLY A 410 -22.31 0.32 8.14
N TYR A 411 -21.63 0.53 7.01
CA TYR A 411 -20.32 -0.10 6.76
C TYR A 411 -19.20 0.53 7.59
N ALA A 412 -19.13 1.87 7.61
CA ALA A 412 -17.94 2.59 8.06
C ALA A 412 -17.99 3.02 9.54
N LEU A 413 -16.97 2.68 10.32
CA LEU A 413 -16.70 3.27 11.64
C LEU A 413 -16.09 4.68 11.50
N PHE A 414 -15.14 4.80 10.59
CA PHE A 414 -14.54 6.05 10.11
C PHE A 414 -14.68 6.08 8.60
N ASN A 415 -15.16 7.19 8.07
CA ASN A 415 -15.45 7.34 6.65
C ASN A 415 -14.19 7.65 5.84
N TYR A 416 -14.22 7.35 4.54
CA TYR A 416 -13.27 7.94 3.60
C TYR A 416 -13.27 9.47 3.72
N ASN A 417 -12.09 10.09 3.62
CA ASN A 417 -11.88 11.52 3.75
C ASN A 417 -12.27 12.12 5.13
N GLU A 418 -12.49 11.28 6.15
CA GLU A 418 -12.71 11.73 7.52
C GLU A 418 -11.40 12.18 8.16
N GLY A 419 -11.46 13.24 8.98
CA GLY A 419 -10.32 13.73 9.76
C GLY A 419 -10.58 15.13 10.31
N ILE A 420 -10.23 15.37 11.57
CA ILE A 420 -10.52 16.60 12.34
C ILE A 420 -9.22 17.39 12.53
N SER A 421 -9.31 18.72 12.54
CA SER A 421 -8.25 19.66 12.92
C SER A 421 -8.52 20.28 14.29
N TYR A 422 -7.49 20.77 14.98
CA TYR A 422 -7.65 21.57 16.20
C TYR A 422 -8.20 22.95 15.90
N THR A 423 -7.71 23.56 14.82
CA THR A 423 -8.25 24.84 14.34
C THR A 423 -9.52 24.55 13.54
N LYS A 424 -10.65 25.15 13.92
CA LYS A 424 -11.83 25.17 13.04
C LYS A 424 -11.46 26.00 11.80
N GLN A 425 -11.43 25.35 10.64
CA GLN A 425 -11.27 26.03 9.34
C GLN A 425 -12.53 26.81 8.98
#